data_AF-A0A3M7EKJ5-F1
#
_entry.id   AF-A0A3M7EKJ5-F1
#
_cell.length_a   1.000
_cell.length_b   1.000
_cell.length_c   1.000
_cell.angle_alpha   90.00
_cell.angle_beta   90.00
_cell.angle_gamma   90.00
#
_symmetry.space_group_name_H-M   'P 1'
#
loop_
_entity.id
_entity.type
_entity.pdbx_description
1 polymer ?
#
loop_
_entity_poly.entity_id
_entity_poly.type
_entity_poly.pdbx_seq_one_letter_code
_entity_poly.pdbx_strand_id
1 'polypeptide(L)'
;MTGDTLRQLEMIKRICGEHCYSNIMLVMTHWPKSLADQKANGCAVKEKDLRTEFWRDFVRGGSIMKRFDNESISAQAIVRTFAGKQNIVTALQEQLAQGLKLSQTSAGSFIADARRAEEIDPSPKSSQERERLERWRKDEEKLPDDIVRDVRKDIKNADSEARNNKRIPTVALILRWLISVSALAMGVSQVALQVE
;
A
#
# COMPACT_ATOMS: atom_id res chain seq x y z
N MET A 1 -3.49 -18.88 0.12
CA MET A 1 -4.31 -17.97 0.97
C MET A 1 -5.46 -18.76 1.58
N THR A 2 -5.97 -18.39 2.76
CA THR A 2 -7.11 -19.06 3.43
C THR A 2 -8.43 -18.32 3.17
N GLY A 3 -9.57 -18.88 3.59
CA GLY A 3 -10.91 -18.33 3.34
C GLY A 3 -11.08 -16.86 3.76
N ASP A 4 -10.55 -16.47 4.91
CA ASP A 4 -10.67 -15.09 5.39
C ASP A 4 -9.80 -14.12 4.59
N THR A 5 -8.59 -14.54 4.22
CA THR A 5 -7.73 -13.72 3.34
C THR A 5 -8.36 -13.55 1.96
N LEU A 6 -9.04 -14.58 1.45
CA LEU A 6 -9.79 -14.48 0.18
C LEU A 6 -10.97 -13.51 0.31
N ARG A 7 -11.69 -13.54 1.43
CA ARG A 7 -12.78 -12.59 1.72
C ARG A 7 -12.27 -11.14 1.79
N GLN A 8 -11.13 -10.90 2.43
CA GLN A 8 -10.49 -9.58 2.47
C GLN A 8 -10.05 -9.11 1.08
N LEU A 9 -9.51 -10.01 0.26
CA LEU A 9 -9.14 -9.68 -1.12
C LEU A 9 -10.36 -9.28 -1.95
N GLU A 10 -11.44 -10.04 -1.80
CA GLU A 10 -12.73 -9.81 -2.47
C GLU A 10 -13.38 -8.49 -2.00
N MET A 11 -13.20 -8.13 -0.73
CA MET A 11 -13.56 -6.81 -0.20
C MET A 11 -12.74 -5.69 -0.84
N ILE A 12 -11.42 -5.84 -0.98
CA ILE A 12 -10.55 -4.84 -1.64
C ILE A 12 -10.98 -4.62 -3.09
N LYS A 13 -11.31 -5.68 -3.83
CA LYS A 13 -11.84 -5.57 -5.20
C LYS A 13 -13.08 -4.67 -5.27
N ARG A 14 -14.03 -4.85 -4.33
CA ARG A 14 -15.26 -4.03 -4.27
C ARG A 14 -15.00 -2.59 -3.85
N ILE A 15 -14.05 -2.36 -2.94
CA ILE A 15 -13.68 -1.00 -2.52
C ILE A 15 -13.11 -0.23 -3.70
N CYS A 16 -12.14 -0.83 -4.39
CA CYS A 16 -11.42 -0.18 -5.48
C CYS A 16 -12.26 -0.07 -6.74
N GLY A 17 -12.88 -1.17 -7.19
CA GLY A 17 -13.41 -1.30 -8.55
C GLY A 17 -12.30 -1.62 -9.57
N GLU A 18 -12.66 -2.31 -10.65
CA GLU A 18 -11.69 -2.78 -11.65
C GLU A 18 -10.93 -1.63 -12.34
N HIS A 19 -11.60 -0.49 -12.55
CA HIS A 19 -10.99 0.71 -13.14
C HIS A 19 -9.83 1.26 -12.29
N CYS A 20 -9.78 0.93 -11.00
CA CYS A 20 -8.73 1.35 -10.08
C CYS A 20 -7.52 0.41 -10.02
N TYR A 21 -7.55 -0.76 -10.69
CA TYR A 21 -6.50 -1.77 -10.49
C TYR A 21 -5.12 -1.29 -10.97
N SER A 22 -5.05 -0.47 -12.01
CA SER A 22 -3.78 0.12 -12.48
C SER A 22 -3.15 1.05 -11.43
N ASN A 23 -3.92 1.52 -10.45
CA ASN A 23 -3.51 2.34 -9.32
C ASN A 23 -3.23 1.53 -8.05
N ILE A 24 -3.26 0.19 -8.11
CA ILE A 24 -2.93 -0.68 -6.97
C ILE A 24 -1.52 -1.24 -7.14
N MET A 25 -0.79 -1.32 -6.03
CA MET A 25 0.45 -2.09 -5.94
C MET A 25 0.30 -3.20 -4.90
N LEU A 26 0.76 -4.39 -5.28
CA LEU A 26 0.76 -5.57 -4.44
C LEU A 26 2.18 -5.81 -3.96
N VAL A 27 2.43 -5.53 -2.69
CA VAL A 27 3.76 -5.61 -2.09
C VAL A 27 3.86 -6.87 -1.24
N MET A 28 4.90 -7.68 -1.50
CA MET A 28 5.20 -8.87 -0.72
C MET A 28 6.34 -8.56 0.25
N THR A 29 6.11 -8.77 1.54
CA THR A 29 7.05 -8.47 2.64
C THR A 29 7.54 -9.78 3.30
N HIS A 30 8.38 -9.67 4.34
CA HIS A 30 8.88 -10.80 5.15
C HIS A 30 9.57 -11.91 4.35
N TRP A 31 10.40 -11.53 3.37
CA TRP A 31 11.21 -12.48 2.63
C TRP A 31 12.34 -13.04 3.50
N PRO A 32 12.59 -14.37 3.49
CA PRO A 32 13.79 -14.92 4.10
C PRO A 32 15.05 -14.31 3.48
N LYS A 33 16.02 -13.92 4.32
CA LYS A 33 17.26 -13.27 3.86
C LYS A 33 18.12 -14.22 3.00
N SER A 34 18.15 -15.50 3.34
CA SER A 34 18.97 -16.48 2.61
C SER A 34 18.20 -17.10 1.44
N LEU A 35 18.90 -17.32 0.32
CA LEU A 35 18.32 -18.01 -0.84
C LEU A 35 17.98 -19.47 -0.53
N ALA A 36 18.72 -20.11 0.39
CA ALA A 36 18.45 -21.46 0.85
C ALA A 36 17.09 -21.55 1.54
N ASP A 37 16.79 -20.62 2.45
CA ASP A 37 15.51 -20.57 3.16
C ASP A 37 14.36 -20.21 2.22
N GLN A 38 14.58 -19.33 1.24
CA GLN A 38 13.58 -19.04 0.22
C GLN A 38 13.20 -20.27 -0.60
N LYS A 39 14.19 -21.11 -0.95
CA LYS A 39 13.96 -22.38 -1.65
C LYS A 39 13.23 -23.38 -0.74
N ALA A 40 13.72 -23.58 0.48
CA ALA A 40 13.12 -24.50 1.45
C ALA A 40 11.66 -24.14 1.76
N ASN A 41 11.33 -22.85 1.85
CA ASN A 41 9.98 -22.36 2.11
C ASN A 41 9.08 -22.27 0.87
N GLY A 42 9.59 -22.65 -0.32
CA GLY A 42 8.86 -22.61 -1.58
C GLY A 42 8.41 -21.20 -1.99
N CYS A 43 9.18 -20.16 -1.64
CA CYS A 43 8.77 -18.76 -1.84
C CYS A 43 8.46 -18.44 -3.32
N ALA A 44 9.22 -19.00 -4.27
CA ALA A 44 8.99 -18.80 -5.69
C ALA A 44 7.64 -19.39 -6.16
N VAL A 45 7.24 -20.54 -5.62
CA VAL A 45 5.95 -21.17 -5.92
C VAL A 45 4.83 -20.31 -5.34
N LYS A 46 4.96 -19.89 -4.08
CA LYS A 46 3.97 -19.01 -3.43
C LYS A 46 3.77 -17.69 -4.17
N GLU A 47 4.85 -17.05 -4.62
CA GLU A 47 4.77 -15.81 -5.41
C GLU A 47 4.12 -16.04 -6.77
N LYS A 48 4.40 -17.18 -7.42
CA LYS A 48 3.72 -17.56 -8.66
C LYS A 48 2.22 -17.72 -8.41
N ASP A 49 1.82 -18.45 -7.38
CA ASP A 49 0.39 -18.65 -7.05
C ASP A 49 -0.30 -17.32 -6.71
N LEU A 50 0.38 -16.43 -5.98
CA LEU A 50 -0.11 -15.07 -5.75
C LEU A 50 -0.36 -14.35 -7.08
N ARG A 51 0.57 -14.42 -8.03
CA ARG A 51 0.43 -13.77 -9.34
C ARG A 51 -0.67 -14.38 -10.21
N THR A 52 -0.76 -15.72 -10.28
CA THR A 52 -1.57 -16.41 -11.29
C THR A 52 -2.96 -16.79 -10.80
N GLU A 53 -3.13 -17.03 -9.51
CA GLU A 53 -4.41 -17.46 -8.94
C GLU A 53 -5.06 -16.31 -8.18
N PHE A 54 -4.40 -15.84 -7.12
CA PHE A 54 -5.04 -14.97 -6.15
C PHE A 54 -5.14 -13.51 -6.63
N TRP A 55 -4.05 -12.95 -7.15
CA TRP A 55 -3.97 -11.56 -7.60
C TRP A 55 -4.14 -11.39 -9.09
N ARG A 56 -4.56 -12.46 -9.79
CA ARG A 56 -4.70 -12.48 -11.24
C ARG A 56 -5.49 -11.29 -11.79
N ASP A 57 -6.62 -10.98 -11.16
CA ASP A 57 -7.52 -9.91 -11.63
C ASP A 57 -6.86 -8.53 -11.51
N PHE A 58 -6.18 -8.28 -10.39
CA PHE A 58 -5.38 -7.07 -10.17
C PHE A 58 -4.25 -6.95 -11.20
N VAL A 59 -3.47 -8.02 -11.39
CA VAL A 59 -2.37 -8.04 -12.35
C VAL A 59 -2.87 -7.80 -13.78
N ARG A 60 -3.98 -8.43 -14.18
CA ARG A 60 -4.62 -8.19 -15.49
C ARG A 60 -5.14 -6.75 -15.63
N GLY A 61 -5.64 -6.17 -14.54
CA GLY A 61 -6.08 -4.76 -14.48
C GLY A 61 -4.93 -3.74 -14.39
N GLY A 62 -3.67 -4.17 -14.48
CA GLY A 62 -2.51 -3.28 -14.51
C GLY A 62 -1.86 -3.02 -13.15
N SER A 63 -2.25 -3.74 -12.09
CA SER A 63 -1.56 -3.65 -10.80
C SER A 63 -0.12 -4.16 -10.91
N ILE A 64 0.78 -3.52 -10.19
CA ILE A 64 2.20 -3.88 -10.16
C ILE A 64 2.48 -4.72 -8.91
N MET A 65 3.24 -5.81 -9.08
CA MET A 65 3.76 -6.59 -7.96
C MET A 65 5.20 -6.18 -7.63
N LYS A 66 5.52 -5.99 -6.35
CA LYS A 66 6.88 -5.68 -5.86
C LYS A 66 7.21 -6.50 -4.62
N ARG A 67 8.50 -6.81 -4.45
CA ARG A 67 9.03 -7.34 -3.19
C ARG A 67 9.56 -6.18 -2.36
N PHE A 68 9.31 -6.21 -1.06
CA PHE A 68 9.94 -5.36 -0.07
C PHE A 68 10.93 -6.21 0.75
N ASP A 69 12.20 -5.85 0.69
CA ASP A 69 13.31 -6.59 1.28
C ASP A 69 13.78 -6.01 2.63
N ASN A 70 12.96 -5.15 3.25
CA ASN A 70 13.28 -4.38 4.46
C ASN A 70 14.43 -3.36 4.30
N GLU A 71 14.83 -3.03 3.08
CA GLU A 71 15.82 -1.98 2.81
C GLU A 71 15.18 -0.66 2.36
N SER A 72 15.84 0.46 2.68
CA SER A 72 15.40 1.80 2.26
C SER A 72 15.26 1.91 0.74
N ILE A 73 16.14 1.25 -0.01
CA ILE A 73 16.13 1.26 -1.47
C ILE A 73 14.83 0.66 -2.04
N SER A 74 14.38 -0.49 -1.52
CA SER A 74 13.14 -1.11 -2.00
C SER A 74 11.90 -0.32 -1.58
N ALA A 75 11.89 0.27 -0.38
CA ALA A 75 10.84 1.20 0.05
C ALA A 75 10.73 2.40 -0.89
N GLN A 76 11.85 3.05 -1.21
CA GLN A 76 11.87 4.18 -2.15
C GLN A 76 11.38 3.77 -3.54
N ALA A 77 11.79 2.59 -4.04
CA ALA A 77 11.33 2.10 -5.34
C ALA A 77 9.81 1.85 -5.37
N ILE A 78 9.24 1.32 -4.28
CA ILE A 78 7.80 1.12 -4.10
C ILE A 78 7.07 2.48 -4.17
N VAL A 79 7.49 3.45 -3.37
CA VAL A 79 6.86 4.78 -3.30
C VAL A 79 6.99 5.54 -4.63
N ARG A 80 8.19 5.54 -5.24
CA ARG A 80 8.43 6.21 -6.54
C ARG A 80 7.56 5.68 -7.67
N THR A 81 7.12 4.42 -7.61
CA THR A 81 6.23 3.86 -8.64
C THR A 81 4.85 4.53 -8.64
N PHE A 82 4.45 5.17 -7.53
CA PHE A 82 3.23 5.96 -7.45
C PHE A 82 3.44 7.43 -7.82
N ALA A 83 4.69 7.89 -7.93
CA ALA A 83 4.97 9.25 -8.34
C ALA A 83 4.46 9.48 -9.78
N GLY A 84 3.57 10.45 -9.95
CA GLY A 84 2.98 10.78 -11.25
C GLY A 84 1.76 9.95 -11.64
N LYS A 85 1.30 8.99 -10.82
CA LYS A 85 -0.01 8.37 -11.03
C LYS A 85 -1.12 9.39 -10.76
N GLN A 86 -2.15 9.38 -11.59
CA GLN A 86 -3.31 10.24 -11.40
C GLN A 86 -4.13 9.76 -10.20
N ASN A 87 -4.75 10.71 -9.50
CA ASN A 87 -5.73 10.39 -8.48
C ASN A 87 -6.93 9.70 -9.13
N ILE A 88 -7.35 8.59 -8.55
CA ILE A 88 -8.52 7.84 -8.99
C ILE A 88 -9.56 7.81 -7.88
N VAL A 89 -10.83 7.92 -8.27
CA VAL A 89 -11.95 7.78 -7.34
C VAL A 89 -12.33 6.31 -7.30
N THR A 90 -12.39 5.74 -6.10
CA THR A 90 -12.70 4.31 -5.95
C THR A 90 -14.19 4.05 -6.14
N ALA A 91 -14.56 2.82 -6.52
CA ALA A 91 -15.98 2.43 -6.65
C ALA A 91 -16.77 2.70 -5.36
N LEU A 92 -16.16 2.46 -4.18
CA LEU A 92 -16.80 2.80 -2.90
C LEU A 92 -17.07 4.31 -2.79
N GLN A 93 -16.11 5.15 -3.15
CA GLN A 93 -16.26 6.61 -3.08
C GLN A 93 -17.33 7.11 -4.07
N GLU A 94 -17.40 6.52 -5.27
CA GLU A 94 -18.44 6.82 -6.26
C GLU A 94 -19.83 6.48 -5.71
N GLN A 95 -20.01 5.29 -5.11
CA GLN A 95 -21.28 4.88 -4.50
C GLN A 95 -21.70 5.79 -3.35
N LEU A 96 -20.76 6.18 -2.48
CA LEU A 96 -21.04 7.12 -1.39
C LEU A 96 -21.42 8.50 -1.94
N ALA A 97 -20.76 8.98 -2.99
CA ALA A 97 -21.07 10.25 -3.65
C ALA A 97 -22.46 10.26 -4.31
N GLN A 98 -22.95 9.09 -4.74
CA GLN A 98 -24.31 8.89 -5.25
C GLN A 98 -25.37 8.86 -4.14
N GLY A 99 -24.98 9.01 -2.87
CA GLY A 99 -25.90 9.07 -1.73
C GLY A 99 -26.22 7.71 -1.10
N LEU A 100 -25.55 6.63 -1.50
CA LEU A 100 -25.70 5.34 -0.84
C LEU A 100 -25.10 5.42 0.58
N LYS A 101 -25.77 4.82 1.55
CA LYS A 101 -25.17 4.56 2.86
C LYS A 101 -24.09 3.49 2.72
N LEU A 102 -23.08 3.50 3.60
CA LEU A 102 -22.01 2.50 3.58
C LEU A 102 -22.54 1.06 3.52
N SER A 103 -23.60 0.73 4.27
CA SER A 103 -24.22 -0.60 4.28
C SER A 103 -24.91 -1.00 2.96
N GLN A 104 -25.19 -0.04 2.08
CA GLN A 104 -25.82 -0.24 0.77
C GLN A 104 -24.78 -0.30 -0.36
N THR A 105 -23.53 0.07 -0.09
CA THR A 105 -22.43 -0.04 -1.05
C THR A 105 -22.11 -1.51 -1.32
N SER A 106 -21.50 -1.80 -2.47
CA SER A 106 -21.10 -3.17 -2.84
C SER A 106 -20.18 -3.79 -1.77
N ALA A 107 -19.18 -3.03 -1.31
CA ALA A 107 -18.26 -3.49 -0.28
C ALA A 107 -18.93 -3.64 1.09
N GLY A 108 -19.79 -2.68 1.48
CA GLY A 108 -20.42 -2.69 2.80
C GLY A 108 -21.49 -3.77 2.95
N SER A 109 -22.30 -4.02 1.92
CA SER A 109 -23.28 -5.12 1.94
C SER A 109 -22.58 -6.47 1.99
N PHE A 110 -21.51 -6.66 1.19
CA PHE A 110 -20.72 -7.89 1.18
C PHE A 110 -20.19 -8.26 2.58
N ILE A 111 -19.63 -7.30 3.33
CA ILE A 111 -19.14 -7.54 4.70
C ILE A 111 -20.30 -7.80 5.66
N ALA A 112 -21.41 -7.08 5.52
CA ALA A 112 -22.57 -7.26 6.39
C ALA A 112 -23.17 -8.67 6.22
N ASP A 113 -23.26 -9.16 4.99
CA ASP A 113 -23.74 -10.50 4.66
C ASP A 113 -22.77 -11.57 5.19
N ALA A 114 -21.47 -11.37 4.98
CA ALA A 114 -20.40 -12.19 5.52
C ALA A 114 -20.48 -12.34 7.04
N ARG A 115 -20.72 -11.23 7.75
CA ARG A 115 -20.87 -11.21 9.22
C ARG A 115 -22.15 -11.91 9.68
N ARG A 116 -23.28 -11.69 9.00
CA ARG A 116 -24.53 -12.40 9.33
C ARG A 116 -24.38 -13.91 9.16
N ALA A 117 -23.66 -14.36 8.14
CA ALA A 117 -23.38 -15.79 7.95
C ALA A 117 -22.53 -16.37 9.10
N GLU A 118 -21.54 -15.62 9.61
CA GLU A 118 -20.73 -16.01 10.78
C GLU A 118 -21.54 -16.01 12.09
N GLU A 119 -22.53 -15.12 12.23
CA GLU A 119 -23.40 -15.08 13.40
C GLU A 119 -24.36 -16.29 13.45
N ILE A 120 -24.70 -16.88 12.30
CA ILE A 120 -25.55 -18.09 12.20
C ILE A 120 -24.75 -19.37 12.49
N ASP A 121 -23.46 -19.41 12.13
CA ASP A 121 -22.55 -20.53 12.42
C ASP A 121 -21.28 -20.00 13.11
N PRO A 122 -21.34 -19.77 14.44
CA PRO A 122 -20.21 -19.25 15.19
C PRO A 122 -19.12 -20.31 15.34
N SER A 123 -18.23 -20.39 14.35
CA SER A 123 -17.09 -21.29 14.43
C SER A 123 -16.11 -20.83 15.54
N PRO A 124 -15.56 -21.76 16.35
CA PRO A 124 -14.56 -21.43 17.37
C PRO A 124 -13.26 -20.85 16.79
N LYS A 125 -13.05 -20.95 15.48
CA LYS A 125 -11.91 -20.34 14.77
C LYS A 125 -11.94 -18.82 14.85
N SER A 126 -13.11 -18.20 14.82
CA SER A 126 -13.25 -16.73 14.84
C SER A 126 -12.69 -16.11 16.12
N SER A 127 -12.92 -16.73 17.29
CA SER A 127 -12.39 -16.28 18.58
C SER A 127 -10.87 -16.44 18.67
N GLN A 128 -10.34 -17.58 18.22
CA GLN A 128 -8.89 -17.83 18.19
C GLN A 128 -8.16 -16.91 17.22
N GLU A 129 -8.77 -16.64 16.06
CA GLU A 129 -8.24 -15.69 15.06
C GLU A 129 -8.19 -14.28 15.64
N ARG A 130 -9.25 -13.83 16.33
CA ARG A 130 -9.29 -12.53 17.03
C ARG A 130 -8.21 -12.42 18.10
N GLU A 131 -8.05 -13.43 18.94
CA GLU A 131 -6.98 -13.44 19.96
C GLU A 131 -5.59 -13.42 19.34
N ARG A 132 -5.40 -14.15 18.23
CA ARG A 132 -4.16 -14.13 17.47
C ARG A 132 -3.90 -12.72 16.94
N LEU A 133 -4.84 -12.09 16.24
CA LEU A 133 -4.70 -10.73 15.74
C LEU A 133 -4.40 -9.72 16.86
N GLU A 134 -5.06 -9.83 18.02
CA GLU A 134 -4.79 -8.96 19.17
C GLU A 134 -3.38 -9.15 19.72
N ARG A 135 -2.86 -10.38 19.73
CA ARG A 135 -1.46 -10.65 20.11
C ARG A 135 -0.50 -10.02 19.11
N TRP A 136 -0.71 -10.23 17.82
CA TRP A 136 0.08 -9.62 16.77
C TRP A 136 0.08 -8.10 16.86
N ARG A 137 -1.08 -7.48 17.13
CA ARG A 137 -1.21 -6.02 17.31
C ARG A 137 -0.44 -5.48 18.53
N LYS A 138 -0.32 -6.28 19.59
CA LYS A 138 0.47 -5.91 20.79
C LYS A 138 1.96 -6.04 20.54
N ASP A 139 2.35 -7.07 19.79
CA ASP A 139 3.75 -7.38 19.47
C ASP A 139 4.27 -6.56 18.28
N GLU A 140 3.40 -5.85 17.56
CA GLU A 140 3.77 -4.97 16.46
C GLU A 140 4.57 -3.77 16.98
N GLU A 141 5.86 -3.72 16.61
CA GLU A 141 6.74 -2.60 16.89
C GLU A 141 6.18 -1.35 16.22
N LYS A 142 5.69 -0.41 17.04
CA LYS A 142 5.15 0.84 16.54
C LYS A 142 6.30 1.73 16.11
N LEU A 143 6.15 2.32 14.92
CA LEU A 143 7.01 3.42 14.52
C LEU A 143 6.97 4.51 15.60
N PRO A 144 8.13 5.10 15.94
CA PRO A 144 8.22 6.29 16.78
C PRO A 144 7.20 7.37 16.36
N ASP A 145 6.53 7.98 17.34
CA ASP A 145 5.43 8.93 17.12
C ASP A 145 5.85 10.16 16.29
N ASP A 146 7.11 10.56 16.38
CA ASP A 146 7.74 11.61 15.56
C ASP A 146 7.77 11.22 14.08
N ILE A 147 8.22 10.00 13.75
CA ILE A 147 8.21 9.49 12.38
C ILE A 147 6.79 9.46 11.82
N VAL A 148 5.82 8.96 12.59
CA VAL A 148 4.40 8.91 12.17
C VAL A 148 3.85 10.32 11.95
N ARG A 149 4.19 11.28 12.83
CA ARG A 149 3.77 12.67 12.73
C ARG A 149 4.35 13.32 11.46
N ASP A 150 5.63 13.11 11.19
CA ASP A 150 6.33 13.70 10.05
C ASP A 150 5.77 13.16 8.74
N VAL A 151 5.62 11.83 8.61
CA VAL A 151 4.99 11.22 7.42
C VAL A 151 3.57 11.76 7.20
N ARG A 152 2.77 11.91 8.26
CA ARG A 152 1.42 12.50 8.16
C ARG A 152 1.46 13.96 7.72
N LYS A 153 2.43 14.74 8.20
CA LYS A 153 2.62 16.14 7.81
C LYS A 153 2.99 16.22 6.33
N ASP A 154 3.90 15.36 5.87
CA ASP A 154 4.33 15.31 4.47
C ASP A 154 3.19 14.90 3.54
N ILE A 155 2.37 13.91 3.91
CA ILE A 155 1.17 13.53 3.15
C ILE A 155 0.19 14.71 3.07
N LYS A 156 -0.08 15.40 4.17
CA LYS A 156 -0.98 16.57 4.17
C LYS A 156 -0.44 17.70 3.30
N ASN A 157 0.86 17.97 3.39
CA ASN A 157 1.52 18.99 2.59
C ASN A 157 1.42 18.63 1.10
N ALA A 158 1.79 17.40 0.72
CA ALA A 158 1.67 16.88 -0.64
C ALA A 158 0.23 16.94 -1.17
N ASP A 159 -0.76 16.59 -0.35
CA ASP A 159 -2.18 16.68 -0.72
C ASP A 159 -2.63 18.13 -0.93
N SER A 160 -2.20 19.05 -0.07
CA SER A 160 -2.53 20.48 -0.18
C SER A 160 -1.86 21.13 -1.40
N GLU A 161 -0.60 20.79 -1.67
CA GLU A 161 0.12 21.17 -2.88
C GLU A 161 -0.57 20.62 -4.12
N ALA A 162 -0.96 19.33 -4.14
CA ALA A 162 -1.69 18.73 -5.25
C ALA A 162 -3.06 19.37 -5.49
N ARG A 163 -3.77 19.77 -4.43
CA ARG A 163 -5.05 20.50 -4.52
C ARG A 163 -4.88 21.91 -5.07
N ASN A 164 -3.84 22.63 -4.63
CA ASN A 164 -3.56 24.00 -5.06
C ASN A 164 -2.97 24.05 -6.48
N ASN A 165 -2.23 23.01 -6.88
CA ASN A 165 -1.54 22.92 -8.16
C ASN A 165 -2.41 22.36 -9.31
N LYS A 166 -3.74 22.28 -9.15
CA LYS A 166 -4.71 21.94 -10.22
C LYS A 166 -4.70 22.91 -11.42
N ARG A 167 -3.76 23.86 -11.53
CA ARG A 167 -3.63 24.80 -12.65
C ARG A 167 -2.36 24.68 -13.50
N ILE A 168 -1.35 23.87 -13.21
CA ILE A 168 -0.16 23.74 -14.09
C ILE A 168 0.42 22.30 -14.04
N PRO A 169 0.70 21.64 -15.19
CA PRO A 169 1.23 20.27 -15.21
C PRO A 169 2.69 20.19 -14.72
N THR A 170 2.83 19.75 -13.47
CA THR A 170 3.63 18.62 -12.96
C THR A 170 4.84 18.16 -13.81
N VAL A 171 6.05 18.66 -13.52
CA VAL A 171 7.39 18.00 -13.61
C VAL A 171 8.45 19.02 -13.14
N ALA A 172 8.24 20.31 -13.45
CA ALA A 172 9.19 21.39 -13.17
C ALA A 172 9.46 21.62 -11.67
N LEU A 173 8.49 21.40 -10.79
CA LEU A 173 8.63 21.69 -9.36
C LEU A 173 9.41 20.61 -8.60
N ILE A 174 9.29 19.33 -8.98
CA ILE A 174 10.03 18.24 -8.35
C ILE A 174 11.50 18.23 -8.82
N LEU A 175 11.75 18.55 -10.10
CA LEU A 175 13.11 18.78 -10.60
C LEU A 175 13.79 19.99 -9.93
N ARG A 176 13.04 21.06 -9.62
CA ARG A 176 13.58 22.25 -8.95
C ARG A 176 14.02 21.97 -7.51
N TRP A 177 13.35 21.07 -6.79
CA TRP A 177 13.81 20.60 -5.48
C TRP A 177 15.08 19.73 -5.59
N LEU A 178 15.17 18.86 -6.60
CA LEU A 178 16.35 18.01 -6.80
C LEU A 178 17.61 18.79 -7.22
N ILE A 179 17.46 19.88 -7.99
CA ILE A 179 18.60 20.75 -8.39
C ILE A 179 19.06 21.64 -7.22
N SER A 180 18.16 22.02 -6.30
CA SER A 180 18.53 22.87 -5.16
C SER A 180 19.29 22.10 -4.08
N VAL A 181 19.03 20.80 -3.91
CA VAL A 181 19.75 19.94 -2.95
C VAL A 181 21.16 19.59 -3.45
N SER A 182 21.39 19.49 -4.76
CA SER A 182 22.74 19.26 -5.32
C SER A 182 23.64 20.50 -5.26
N ALA A 183 23.09 21.71 -5.33
CA ALA A 183 23.86 22.95 -5.18
C ALA A 183 24.42 23.15 -3.76
N LEU A 184 23.70 22.67 -2.73
CA LEU A 184 24.19 22.66 -1.35
C LEU A 184 25.31 21.61 -1.14
N ALA A 185 25.30 20.50 -1.86
CA ALA A 185 26.38 19.51 -1.79
C ALA A 185 27.69 19.98 -2.43
N MET A 186 27.62 20.79 -3.50
CA MET A 186 28.84 21.32 -4.15
C MET A 186 29.49 22.48 -3.39
N GLY A 187 28.74 23.23 -2.57
CA GLY A 187 29.31 24.29 -1.72
C GLY A 187 30.15 23.76 -0.54
N VAL A 188 29.85 22.56 -0.03
CA VAL A 188 30.57 21.97 1.10
C VAL A 188 31.89 21.32 0.66
N SER A 189 31.96 20.81 -0.57
CA SER A 189 33.20 20.21 -1.10
C SER A 189 34.30 21.24 -1.41
N GLN A 190 33.94 22.49 -1.72
CA GLN A 190 34.94 23.51 -2.09
C GLN A 190 35.60 24.17 -0.87
N VAL A 191 34.95 24.14 0.30
CA VAL A 191 35.52 24.63 1.57
C VAL A 191 36.46 23.59 2.22
N ALA A 192 36.23 22.29 1.99
CA ALA A 192 37.08 21.22 2.53
C ALA A 192 38.43 21.05 1.77
N LEU A 193 38.59 21.65 0.59
CA LEU A 193 39.82 21.56 -0.23
C LEU A 193 40.74 22.79 -0.11
N GLN A 194 40.41 23.76 0.77
CA GLN A 194 41.27 24.92 1.06
C GLN A 194 41.88 24.91 2.47
N VAL A 195 41.72 23.81 3.21
CA VAL A 195 42.35 23.61 4.52
C VAL A 195 43.16 22.32 4.49
N GLU A 196 44.21 22.33 3.67
CA GLU A 196 45.43 21.54 3.83
C GLU A 196 46.59 22.24 3.10
#